data_AF-A0A1S2LVJ5-F1
#
_entry.id   AF-A0A1S2LVJ5-F1
#
_cell.length_a   1.000
_cell.length_b   1.000
_cell.length_c   1.000
_cell.angle_alpha   90.00
_cell.angle_beta   90.00
_cell.angle_gamma   90.00
#
_symmetry.space_group_name_H-M   'P 1'
#
loop_
_entity.id
_entity.type
_entity.pdbx_description
1 polymer ?
#
loop_
_entity_poly.entity_id
_entity_poly.type
_entity_poly.pdbx_seq_one_letter_code
_entity_poly.pdbx_strand_id
1 'polypeptide(L)'
;MENYIHKQLDAIYNDFKSEIDQLDELCSLHDLRFNYGHLPNYFHSSIQQLYLLRYFPAYVFEYYRIFKKVIEFNHVDTPYKVLSIGVGSLLDYYGLELAMKEVGLNVQEYAYYTGVDKVDWMYKDSLGNHDCTFIAGDINQITPTILEEFNIIIFPKSIGEFPETAFQDLMSLLEKVNFSERKIVLISSIRDSQLTIDKDRFKNIVNLFGTSQGLSDLDPQTDYYYFKDHSIRDLNDYFTYPEHIRRFLINLQEQCKSYDPTSHLCVAECENYLNKSPILRTRLIKYQIKRLEEKEGV
;
A
#
# COMPACT_ATOMS: atom_id res chain seq x y z
N MET A 1 -8.29 -9.06 15.59
CA MET A 1 -7.90 -8.54 14.26
C MET A 1 -8.91 -8.92 13.18
N GLU A 2 -9.36 -10.17 13.09
CA GLU A 2 -10.45 -10.57 12.17
C GLU A 2 -11.67 -9.64 12.26
N ASN A 3 -12.11 -9.36 13.49
CA ASN A 3 -13.20 -8.42 13.77
C ASN A 3 -12.92 -6.98 13.31
N TYR A 4 -11.65 -6.58 13.20
CA TYR A 4 -11.27 -5.25 12.72
C TYR A 4 -11.34 -5.15 11.20
N ILE A 5 -10.78 -6.13 10.47
CA ILE A 5 -10.84 -6.16 9.00
C ILE A 5 -12.30 -6.20 8.52
N HIS A 6 -13.14 -7.03 9.14
CA HIS A 6 -14.58 -7.09 8.79
C HIS A 6 -15.27 -5.77 9.11
N LYS A 7 -15.06 -5.21 10.30
CA LYS A 7 -15.66 -3.92 10.68
C LYS A 7 -15.27 -2.79 9.73
N GLN A 8 -14.02 -2.73 9.30
CA GLN A 8 -13.56 -1.73 8.32
C GLN A 8 -14.21 -1.96 6.95
N LEU A 9 -14.22 -3.20 6.45
CA LEU A 9 -14.86 -3.53 5.18
C LEU A 9 -16.36 -3.25 5.19
N ASP A 10 -17.06 -3.55 6.29
CA ASP A 10 -18.48 -3.26 6.44
C ASP A 10 -18.76 -1.75 6.45
N ALA A 11 -17.93 -0.97 7.14
CA ALA A 11 -18.04 0.49 7.12
C ALA A 11 -17.86 1.06 5.70
N ILE A 12 -16.77 0.66 5.03
CA ILE A 12 -16.49 1.07 3.65
C ILE A 12 -17.63 0.64 2.71
N TYR A 13 -18.14 -0.59 2.87
CA TYR A 13 -19.22 -1.14 2.04
C TYR A 13 -20.52 -0.37 2.22
N ASN A 14 -20.90 -0.02 3.44
CA ASN A 14 -22.13 0.72 3.71
C ASN A 14 -22.08 2.12 3.08
N ASP A 15 -20.95 2.82 3.22
CA ASP A 15 -20.76 4.13 2.59
C ASP A 15 -20.76 4.02 1.06
N PHE A 16 -20.02 3.06 0.51
CA PHE A 16 -19.97 2.81 -0.94
C PHE A 16 -21.34 2.50 -1.52
N LYS A 17 -22.09 1.62 -0.85
CA LYS A 17 -23.46 1.28 -1.25
C LYS A 17 -24.35 2.52 -1.26
N SER A 18 -24.30 3.31 -0.18
CA SER A 18 -25.07 4.55 -0.08
C SER A 18 -24.68 5.57 -1.16
N GLU A 19 -23.40 5.66 -1.54
CA GLU A 19 -22.93 6.57 -2.59
C GLU A 19 -23.43 6.11 -3.97
N ILE A 20 -23.29 4.82 -4.31
CA ILE A 20 -23.69 4.33 -5.62
C ILE A 20 -25.22 4.26 -5.80
N ASP A 21 -26.00 4.09 -4.72
CA ASP A 21 -27.47 4.10 -4.78
C ASP A 21 -28.00 5.48 -5.22
N GLN A 22 -27.19 6.54 -5.08
CA GLN A 22 -27.51 7.89 -5.55
C GLN A 22 -27.18 8.09 -7.04
N LEU A 23 -26.32 7.26 -7.63
CA LEU A 23 -25.93 7.37 -9.03
C LEU A 23 -26.97 6.74 -9.95
N ASP A 24 -27.11 7.28 -11.16
CA ASP A 24 -27.94 6.66 -12.21
C ASP A 24 -27.16 5.58 -12.98
N GLU A 25 -25.84 5.75 -13.09
CA GLU A 25 -24.92 4.87 -13.78
C GLU A 25 -23.63 4.68 -12.97
N LEU A 26 -22.99 3.52 -13.14
CA LEU A 26 -21.76 3.16 -12.42
C LEU A 26 -20.49 3.29 -13.27
N CYS A 27 -20.60 3.91 -14.44
CA CYS A 27 -19.53 3.99 -15.44
C CYS A 27 -18.26 4.67 -14.90
N SER A 28 -18.41 5.66 -14.00
CA SER A 28 -17.27 6.33 -13.36
C SER A 28 -16.35 5.36 -12.60
N LEU A 29 -16.88 4.23 -12.10
CA LEU A 29 -16.12 3.22 -11.37
C LEU A 29 -15.13 2.44 -12.25
N HIS A 30 -15.24 2.52 -13.58
CA HIS A 30 -14.24 1.98 -14.51
C HIS A 30 -12.87 2.63 -14.41
N ASP A 31 -12.83 3.82 -13.81
CA ASP A 31 -11.57 4.51 -13.53
C ASP A 31 -10.65 3.67 -12.62
N LEU A 32 -11.21 2.76 -11.80
CA LEU A 32 -10.45 1.78 -11.05
C LEU A 32 -9.93 0.62 -11.93
N ARG A 33 -8.91 0.93 -12.73
CA ARG A 33 -8.17 0.00 -13.59
C ARG A 33 -6.68 0.34 -13.59
N PHE A 34 -5.84 -0.62 -13.97
CA PHE A 34 -4.38 -0.49 -13.95
C PHE A 34 -3.74 -0.95 -15.26
N ASN A 35 -4.51 -0.97 -16.35
CA ASN A 35 -4.08 -1.37 -17.67
C ASN A 35 -3.57 -0.16 -18.47
N TYR A 36 -2.63 -0.42 -19.39
CA TYR A 36 -2.12 0.56 -20.35
C TYR A 36 -1.60 1.87 -19.73
N GLY A 37 -1.01 1.81 -18.53
CA GLY A 37 -0.48 2.98 -17.83
C GLY A 37 -1.55 3.88 -17.21
N HIS A 38 -2.82 3.45 -17.20
CA HIS A 38 -3.89 4.18 -16.51
C HIS A 38 -3.68 4.18 -15.00
N LEU A 39 -3.85 5.35 -14.38
CA LEU A 39 -3.85 5.54 -12.95
C LEU A 39 -5.25 5.97 -12.50
N PRO A 40 -5.90 5.26 -11.56
CA PRO A 40 -7.18 5.71 -11.02
C PRO A 40 -7.06 7.09 -10.37
N ASN A 41 -8.11 7.89 -10.51
CA ASN A 41 -8.28 9.16 -9.83
C ASN A 41 -8.80 8.92 -8.40
N TYR A 42 -7.86 8.72 -7.49
CA TYR A 42 -8.17 8.51 -6.07
C TYR A 42 -8.73 9.75 -5.36
N PHE A 43 -8.88 10.92 -6.00
CA PHE A 43 -9.59 12.05 -5.39
C PHE A 43 -11.11 11.82 -5.28
N HIS A 44 -11.66 10.78 -5.95
CA HIS A 44 -13.06 10.40 -5.85
C HIS A 44 -13.27 9.35 -4.74
N SER A 45 -14.22 9.63 -3.84
CA SER A 45 -14.55 8.76 -2.69
C SER A 45 -14.95 7.35 -3.11
N SER A 46 -15.85 7.21 -4.08
CA SER A 46 -16.24 5.92 -4.64
C SER A 46 -15.09 5.11 -5.24
N ILE A 47 -14.08 5.76 -5.83
CA ILE A 47 -12.88 5.06 -6.32
C ILE A 47 -12.02 4.55 -5.17
N GLN A 48 -11.83 5.37 -4.12
CA GLN A 48 -11.12 4.93 -2.91
C GLN A 48 -11.84 3.77 -2.23
N GLN A 49 -13.15 3.87 -2.03
CA GLN A 49 -13.97 2.83 -1.41
C GLN A 49 -13.91 1.53 -2.21
N LEU A 50 -14.13 1.58 -3.53
CA LEU A 50 -14.07 0.39 -4.37
C LEU A 50 -12.66 -0.23 -4.41
N TYR A 51 -11.61 0.59 -4.37
CA TYR A 51 -10.24 0.13 -4.23
C TYR A 51 -10.06 -0.63 -2.92
N LEU A 52 -10.44 -0.05 -1.78
CA LEU A 52 -10.30 -0.71 -0.49
C LEU A 52 -11.13 -2.00 -0.42
N LEU A 53 -12.38 -1.99 -0.87
CA LEU A 53 -13.21 -3.20 -0.93
C LEU A 53 -12.55 -4.32 -1.74
N ARG A 54 -11.80 -4.01 -2.80
CA ARG A 54 -11.11 -5.01 -3.64
C ARG A 54 -9.75 -5.45 -3.09
N TYR A 55 -9.00 -4.56 -2.45
CA TYR A 55 -7.56 -4.78 -2.19
C TYR A 55 -7.19 -4.85 -0.70
N PHE A 56 -8.01 -4.32 0.21
CA PHE A 56 -7.70 -4.21 1.65
C PHE A 56 -7.11 -5.47 2.28
N PRO A 57 -7.76 -6.65 2.27
CA PRO A 57 -7.23 -7.83 2.96
C PRO A 57 -5.91 -8.31 2.38
N ALA A 58 -5.76 -8.28 1.05
CA ALA A 58 -4.54 -8.73 0.38
C ALA A 58 -3.36 -7.81 0.68
N TYR A 59 -3.60 -6.50 0.73
CA TYR A 59 -2.55 -5.53 0.94
C TYR A 59 -2.11 -5.51 2.41
N VAL A 60 -3.05 -5.56 3.35
CA VAL A 60 -2.70 -5.73 4.78
C VAL A 60 -1.92 -7.03 4.98
N PHE A 61 -2.31 -8.13 4.34
CA PHE A 61 -1.55 -9.39 4.42
C PHE A 61 -0.14 -9.25 3.85
N GLU A 62 -0.01 -8.65 2.66
CA GLU A 62 1.29 -8.41 2.04
C GLU A 62 2.21 -7.60 2.96
N TYR A 63 1.71 -6.48 3.52
CA TYR A 63 2.50 -5.63 4.41
C TYR A 63 2.80 -6.30 5.75
N TYR A 64 1.88 -7.08 6.30
CA TYR A 64 2.15 -7.94 7.46
C TYR A 64 3.33 -8.87 7.19
N ARG A 65 3.36 -9.53 6.03
CA ARG A 65 4.47 -10.43 5.67
C ARG A 65 5.79 -9.69 5.45
N ILE A 66 5.73 -8.48 4.89
CA ILE A 66 6.88 -7.59 4.72
C ILE A 66 7.44 -7.20 6.09
N PHE A 67 6.62 -6.62 6.98
CA PHE A 67 7.08 -6.15 8.29
C PHE A 67 7.50 -7.28 9.21
N LYS A 68 6.82 -8.44 9.16
CA LYS A 68 7.28 -9.64 9.85
C LYS A 68 8.73 -9.98 9.47
N LYS A 69 9.04 -9.90 8.19
CA LYS A 69 10.39 -10.15 7.69
C LYS A 69 11.39 -9.07 8.14
N VAL A 70 10.98 -7.81 8.18
CA VAL A 70 11.80 -6.70 8.71
C VAL A 70 12.15 -6.94 10.17
N ILE A 71 11.17 -7.35 10.98
CA ILE A 71 11.37 -7.71 12.39
C ILE A 71 12.30 -8.91 12.52
N GLU A 72 12.07 -9.98 11.74
CA GLU A 72 12.92 -11.19 11.72
C GLU A 72 14.37 -10.92 11.32
N PHE A 73 14.61 -9.94 10.43
CA PHE A 73 15.97 -9.53 10.09
C PHE A 73 16.71 -8.92 11.26
N ASN A 74 16.00 -8.29 12.20
CA ASN A 74 16.57 -7.59 13.35
C ASN A 74 17.73 -6.66 12.95
N HIS A 75 17.55 -5.96 11.82
CA HIS A 75 18.57 -5.09 11.21
C HIS A 75 18.57 -3.69 11.80
N VAL A 76 17.38 -3.16 12.10
CA VAL A 76 17.19 -1.83 12.67
C VAL A 76 16.67 -1.94 14.09
N ASP A 77 17.11 -1.03 14.95
CA ASP A 77 16.72 -1.00 16.35
C ASP A 77 15.31 -0.41 16.51
N THR A 78 14.60 -0.88 17.54
CA THR A 78 13.35 -0.23 17.97
C THR A 78 13.66 1.08 18.70
N PRO A 79 12.79 2.10 18.58
CA PRO A 79 11.48 2.07 17.92
C PRO A 79 11.60 2.04 16.38
N TYR A 80 10.66 1.37 15.72
CA TYR A 80 10.60 1.36 14.25
C TYR A 80 10.13 2.73 13.76
N LYS A 81 11.01 3.45 13.06
CA LYS A 81 10.73 4.77 12.51
C LYS A 81 10.46 4.60 11.02
N VAL A 82 9.18 4.51 10.69
CA VAL A 82 8.68 4.15 9.36
C VAL A 82 8.21 5.39 8.61
N LEU A 83 8.77 5.60 7.42
CA LEU A 83 8.23 6.50 6.41
C LEU A 83 7.56 5.69 5.30
N SER A 84 6.30 5.98 5.04
CA SER A 84 5.55 5.38 3.93
C SER A 84 5.14 6.44 2.92
N ILE A 85 5.62 6.32 1.68
CA ILE A 85 5.40 7.32 0.63
C ILE A 85 4.40 6.79 -0.41
N GLY A 86 3.31 7.51 -0.63
CA GLY A 86 2.12 7.02 -1.33
C GLY A 86 1.31 6.06 -0.46
N VAL A 87 1.11 6.43 0.81
CA VAL A 87 0.65 5.54 1.87
C VAL A 87 -0.80 5.05 1.73
N GLY A 88 -1.63 5.72 0.92
CA GLY A 88 -3.03 5.37 0.82
C GLY A 88 -3.77 5.50 2.16
N SER A 89 -4.64 4.54 2.46
CA SER A 89 -5.41 4.45 3.70
C SER A 89 -4.67 3.77 4.87
N LEU A 90 -3.34 3.91 4.95
CA LEU A 90 -2.50 3.32 6.04
C LEU A 90 -2.55 1.78 6.12
N LEU A 91 -2.76 1.07 5.00
CA LEU A 91 -2.87 -0.40 5.03
C LEU A 91 -1.56 -1.11 5.42
N ASP A 92 -0.42 -0.50 5.08
CA ASP A 92 0.89 -0.97 5.48
C ASP A 92 1.17 -0.73 6.97
N TYR A 93 0.64 0.34 7.55
CA TYR A 93 0.63 0.52 9.01
C TYR A 93 -0.19 -0.57 9.73
N TYR A 94 -1.34 -0.98 9.19
CA TYR A 94 -2.06 -2.15 9.72
C TYR A 94 -1.24 -3.44 9.62
N GLY A 95 -0.49 -3.59 8.53
CA GLY A 95 0.46 -4.69 8.38
C GLY A 95 1.57 -4.69 9.43
N LEU A 96 2.14 -3.51 9.71
CA LEU A 96 3.14 -3.31 10.76
C LEU A 96 2.58 -3.70 12.14
N GLU A 97 1.39 -3.21 12.48
CA GLU A 97 0.75 -3.50 13.76
C GLU A 97 0.55 -5.01 13.97
N LEU A 98 0.11 -5.70 12.92
CA LEU A 98 -0.07 -7.15 12.95
C LEU A 98 1.24 -7.90 13.16
N ALA A 99 2.30 -7.49 12.46
CA ALA A 99 3.60 -8.11 12.58
C ALA A 99 4.21 -7.90 13.98
N MET A 100 4.04 -6.70 14.54
CA MET A 100 4.51 -6.38 15.89
C MET A 100 3.75 -7.16 16.96
N LYS A 101 2.42 -7.26 16.85
CA LYS A 101 1.60 -8.04 17.78
C LYS A 101 2.01 -9.50 17.86
N GLU A 102 2.41 -10.10 16.73
CA GLU A 102 2.84 -11.50 16.69
C GLU A 102 4.09 -11.74 17.55
N VAL A 103 4.99 -10.75 17.65
CA VAL A 103 6.20 -10.81 18.48
C VAL A 103 6.02 -10.18 19.86
N GLY A 104 4.79 -9.86 20.26
CA GLY A 104 4.48 -9.28 21.57
C GLY A 104 4.81 -7.79 21.72
N LEU A 105 5.06 -7.08 20.61
CA LEU A 105 5.24 -5.63 20.58
C LEU A 105 3.93 -4.92 20.20
N ASN A 106 3.80 -3.66 20.60
CA ASN A 106 2.66 -2.81 20.20
C ASN A 106 3.15 -1.53 19.51
N VAL A 107 2.38 -1.05 18.54
CA VAL A 107 2.77 0.12 17.72
C VAL A 107 2.77 1.41 18.51
N GLN A 108 1.96 1.51 19.58
CA GLN A 108 1.87 2.71 20.42
C GLN A 108 3.14 2.96 21.24
N GLU A 109 3.92 1.91 21.53
CA GLU A 109 5.17 2.02 22.30
C GLU A 109 6.42 1.95 21.42
N TYR A 110 6.34 1.25 20.29
CA TYR A 110 7.53 0.85 19.53
C TYR A 110 7.51 1.28 18.06
N ALA A 111 6.58 2.12 17.61
CA ALA A 111 6.54 2.60 16.23
C ALA A 111 6.23 4.10 16.10
N TYR A 112 7.14 4.82 15.45
CA TYR A 112 6.92 6.16 14.90
C TYR A 112 6.62 6.00 13.43
N TYR A 113 5.43 6.39 12.99
CA TYR A 113 4.96 6.11 11.64
C TYR A 113 4.53 7.41 10.96
N THR A 114 5.11 7.73 9.81
CA THR A 114 4.68 8.85 8.97
C THR A 114 4.29 8.33 7.59
N GLY A 115 3.01 8.47 7.26
CA GLY A 115 2.49 8.26 5.92
C GLY A 115 2.37 9.57 5.17
N VAL A 116 2.80 9.59 3.90
CA VAL A 116 2.63 10.75 3.01
C VAL A 116 1.87 10.30 1.76
N ASP A 117 0.85 11.07 1.36
CA ASP A 117 0.14 10.86 0.10
C ASP A 117 -0.44 12.17 -0.41
N LYS A 118 -0.47 12.38 -1.73
CA LYS A 118 -1.08 13.57 -2.34
C LYS A 118 -2.60 13.59 -2.16
N VAL A 119 -3.20 12.41 -1.99
CA VAL A 119 -4.63 12.24 -1.78
C VAL A 119 -4.89 12.08 -0.29
N ASP A 120 -5.81 12.87 0.25
CA ASP A 120 -6.29 12.65 1.61
C ASP A 120 -7.26 11.46 1.64
N TRP A 121 -6.70 10.25 1.77
CA TRP A 121 -7.45 9.01 1.72
C TRP A 121 -8.44 8.86 2.87
N MET A 122 -9.62 8.31 2.61
CA MET A 122 -10.57 7.93 3.66
C MET A 122 -10.14 6.64 4.36
N TYR A 123 -10.83 6.30 5.46
CA TYR A 123 -10.66 5.04 6.21
C TYR A 123 -9.25 4.80 6.78
N LYS A 124 -8.56 5.90 7.12
CA LYS A 124 -7.33 5.89 7.90
C LYS A 124 -7.66 5.66 9.37
N ASP A 125 -6.89 4.83 10.05
CA ASP A 125 -6.98 4.61 11.50
C ASP A 125 -5.56 4.53 12.07
N SER A 126 -5.26 5.34 13.08
CA SER A 126 -3.96 5.31 13.77
C SER A 126 -3.87 4.17 14.79
N LEU A 127 -4.95 3.42 14.99
CA LEU A 127 -5.08 2.36 16.00
C LEU A 127 -4.78 2.90 17.41
N GLY A 128 -5.04 4.18 17.66
CA GLY A 128 -4.73 4.85 18.93
C GLY A 128 -3.25 5.19 19.14
N ASN A 129 -2.39 5.02 18.13
CA ASN A 129 -1.01 5.49 18.21
C ASN A 129 -0.93 6.99 17.92
N HIS A 130 -0.43 7.76 18.88
CA HIS A 130 -0.26 9.20 18.74
C HIS A 130 0.92 9.58 17.83
N ASP A 131 1.87 8.67 17.63
CA ASP A 131 3.03 8.84 16.76
C ASP A 131 2.80 8.33 15.33
N CYS A 132 1.54 8.00 14.99
CA CYS A 132 1.11 7.72 13.62
C CYS A 132 0.57 9.00 12.97
N THR A 133 1.36 9.59 12.06
CA THR A 133 1.04 10.82 11.36
C THR A 133 0.72 10.55 9.89
N PHE A 134 -0.31 11.21 9.37
CA PHE A 134 -0.62 11.25 7.94
C PHE A 134 -0.45 12.67 7.41
N ILE A 135 0.32 12.81 6.33
CA ILE A 135 0.56 14.08 5.65
C ILE A 135 -0.11 14.03 4.28
N ALA A 136 -1.19 14.80 4.12
CA ALA A 136 -1.83 15.04 2.84
C ALA A 136 -1.02 16.05 2.03
N GLY A 137 -0.14 15.59 1.15
CA GLY A 137 0.79 16.44 0.44
C GLY A 137 1.58 15.72 -0.65
N ASP A 138 2.05 16.50 -1.62
CA ASP A 138 3.06 16.03 -2.57
C ASP A 138 4.39 15.76 -1.84
N ILE A 139 5.27 15.00 -2.47
CA ILE A 139 6.59 14.67 -1.94
C ILE A 139 7.43 15.90 -1.63
N ASN A 140 7.17 16.99 -2.35
CA ASN A 140 7.80 18.29 -2.14
C ASN A 140 7.41 18.96 -0.81
N GLN A 141 6.39 18.46 -0.12
CA GLN A 141 6.04 18.91 1.23
C GLN A 141 6.79 18.16 2.32
N ILE A 142 7.49 17.07 1.97
CA ILE A 142 8.39 16.37 2.89
C ILE A 142 9.67 17.19 2.98
N THR A 143 9.99 17.66 4.19
CA THR A 143 11.23 18.39 4.44
C THR A 143 12.35 17.43 4.85
N PRO A 144 13.63 17.78 4.62
CA PRO A 144 14.75 16.96 5.07
C PRO A 144 14.67 16.61 6.56
N THR A 145 14.26 17.55 7.40
CA THR A 145 14.13 17.35 8.85
C THR A 145 13.12 16.28 9.24
N ILE A 146 12.04 16.11 8.46
CA ILE A 146 11.10 14.99 8.66
C ILE A 146 11.80 13.67 8.40
N LEU A 147 12.73 13.63 7.44
CA LEU A 147 13.34 12.41 6.94
C LEU A 147 14.55 11.90 7.73
N GLU A 148 15.21 12.79 8.48
CA GLU A 148 16.51 12.51 9.13
C GLU A 148 16.48 11.26 10.02
N GLU A 149 15.37 11.02 10.71
CA GLU A 149 15.30 10.00 11.75
C GLU A 149 14.76 8.64 11.29
N PHE A 150 14.28 8.48 10.04
CA PHE A 150 13.68 7.20 9.65
C PHE A 150 14.72 6.10 9.41
N ASN A 151 14.43 4.91 9.95
CA ASN A 151 15.21 3.69 9.72
C ASN A 151 14.49 2.70 8.79
N ILE A 152 13.22 2.94 8.45
CA ILE A 152 12.48 2.14 7.48
C ILE A 152 11.80 3.09 6.49
N ILE A 153 12.00 2.86 5.19
CA ILE A 153 11.31 3.59 4.12
C ILE A 153 10.58 2.58 3.24
N ILE A 154 9.28 2.76 3.08
CA ILE A 154 8.42 1.88 2.28
C ILE A 154 7.65 2.65 1.20
N PHE A 155 7.58 2.02 0.02
CA PHE A 155 6.72 2.41 -1.09
C PHE A 155 5.61 1.36 -1.27
N PRO A 156 4.44 1.52 -0.62
CA PRO A 156 3.36 0.53 -0.64
C PRO A 156 2.60 0.56 -1.97
N LYS A 157 3.16 -0.08 -3.02
CA LYS A 157 2.61 -0.04 -4.39
C LYS A 157 2.36 1.40 -4.82
N SER A 158 3.41 2.21 -4.78
CA SER A 158 3.30 3.65 -5.06
C SER A 158 4.41 4.17 -5.97
N ILE A 159 5.62 3.62 -5.86
CA ILE A 159 6.80 4.17 -6.54
C ILE A 159 6.67 4.24 -8.07
N GLY A 160 6.01 3.27 -8.71
CA GLY A 160 5.73 3.29 -10.15
C GLY A 160 4.58 4.22 -10.58
N GLU A 161 3.77 4.72 -9.64
CA GLU A 161 2.68 5.66 -9.92
C GLU A 161 3.12 7.12 -9.91
N PHE A 162 4.33 7.41 -9.41
CA PHE A 162 4.83 8.77 -9.38
C PHE A 162 5.04 9.30 -10.81
N PRO A 163 4.58 10.52 -11.13
CA PRO A 163 5.06 11.22 -12.30
C PRO A 163 6.59 11.30 -12.27
N GLU A 164 7.23 11.30 -13.44
CA GLU A 164 8.70 11.31 -13.49
C GLU A 164 9.29 12.51 -12.75
N THR A 165 8.67 13.69 -12.84
CA THR A 165 9.08 14.88 -12.08
C THR A 165 9.04 14.65 -10.58
N ALA A 166 7.96 14.06 -10.05
CA ALA A 166 7.84 13.77 -8.62
C ALA A 166 8.87 12.71 -8.16
N PHE A 167 9.20 11.75 -9.01
CA PHE A 167 10.26 10.79 -8.72
C PHE A 167 11.65 11.44 -8.71
N GLN A 168 11.94 12.38 -9.61
CA GLN A 168 13.20 13.13 -9.58
C GLN A 168 13.28 14.09 -8.37
N ASP A 169 12.16 14.68 -7.97
CA ASP A 169 12.06 15.48 -6.74
C ASP A 169 12.34 14.61 -5.51
N LEU A 170 11.80 13.37 -5.44
CA LEU A 170 12.13 12.39 -4.40
C LEU A 170 13.63 12.13 -4.33
N MET A 171 14.25 11.80 -5.46
CA MET A 171 15.67 11.48 -5.52
C MET A 171 16.51 12.66 -5.04
N SER A 172 16.17 13.87 -5.50
CA SER A 172 16.83 15.12 -5.09
C SER A 172 16.66 15.41 -3.60
N LEU A 173 15.51 15.05 -3.02
CA LEU A 173 15.26 15.18 -1.58
C LEU A 173 16.13 14.18 -0.80
N LEU A 174 16.06 12.89 -1.13
CA LEU A 174 16.82 11.81 -0.47
C LEU A 174 18.34 12.03 -0.55
N GLU A 175 18.84 12.65 -1.62
CA GLU A 175 20.25 13.02 -1.73
C GLU A 175 20.68 14.08 -0.71
N LYS A 176 19.77 14.99 -0.33
CA LYS A 176 20.06 16.12 0.57
C LYS A 176 19.84 15.81 2.05
N VAL A 177 19.04 14.79 2.37
CA VAL A 177 18.80 14.39 3.75
C VAL A 177 20.09 13.87 4.36
N ASN A 178 20.40 14.32 5.57
CA ASN A 178 21.45 13.72 6.38
C ASN A 178 20.83 12.73 7.35
N PHE A 179 20.63 11.49 6.91
CA PHE A 179 20.04 10.45 7.76
C PHE A 179 20.90 10.23 9.02
N SER A 180 20.28 10.32 10.19
CA SER A 180 20.92 10.01 11.47
C SER A 180 21.09 8.50 11.65
N GLU A 181 20.17 7.74 11.07
CA GLU A 181 20.16 6.28 11.11
C GLU A 181 21.17 5.72 10.09
N ARG A 182 22.06 4.85 10.57
CA ARG A 182 23.08 4.19 9.73
C ARG A 182 22.75 2.74 9.38
N LYS A 183 21.63 2.24 9.91
CA LYS A 183 20.98 1.00 9.49
C LYS A 183 19.60 1.36 8.97
N ILE A 184 19.36 1.12 7.69
CA ILE A 184 18.11 1.48 7.02
C ILE A 184 17.54 0.25 6.31
N VAL A 185 16.23 0.08 6.34
CA VAL A 185 15.52 -0.88 5.50
C VAL A 185 14.71 -0.14 4.45
N LEU A 186 15.00 -0.41 3.18
CA LEU A 186 14.22 0.07 2.04
C LEU A 186 13.26 -1.02 1.56
N ILE A 187 12.03 -0.64 1.27
CA ILE A 187 10.96 -1.56 0.89
C ILE A 187 10.19 -1.01 -0.31
N SER A 188 9.96 -1.84 -1.32
CA SER A 188 9.07 -1.54 -2.43
C SER A 188 8.08 -2.68 -2.63
N SER A 189 6.79 -2.39 -2.50
CA SER A 189 5.75 -3.32 -2.91
C SER A 189 5.40 -3.07 -4.37
N ILE A 190 5.29 -4.13 -5.16
CA ILE A 190 5.27 -4.08 -6.62
C ILE A 190 3.88 -4.42 -7.16
N ARG A 191 3.48 -3.77 -8.27
CA ARG A 191 2.36 -4.23 -9.10
C ARG A 191 2.84 -4.94 -10.36
N ASP A 192 2.17 -6.03 -10.72
CA ASP A 192 2.47 -6.78 -11.95
C ASP A 192 2.43 -5.91 -13.21
N SER A 193 1.47 -4.97 -13.29
CA SER A 193 1.35 -4.06 -14.42
C SER A 193 2.46 -3.00 -14.48
N GLN A 194 3.20 -2.81 -13.39
CA GLN A 194 4.26 -1.80 -13.23
C GLN A 194 5.61 -2.44 -12.86
N LEU A 195 5.77 -3.75 -13.05
CA LEU A 195 6.90 -4.53 -12.55
C LEU A 195 8.26 -3.92 -12.92
N THR A 196 8.45 -3.50 -14.17
CA THR A 196 9.71 -2.91 -14.63
C THR A 196 9.97 -1.55 -13.98
N ILE A 197 8.99 -0.64 -14.03
CA ILE A 197 9.16 0.71 -13.48
C ILE A 197 9.35 0.69 -11.96
N ASP A 198 8.61 -0.16 -11.24
CA ASP A 198 8.75 -0.31 -9.78
C ASP A 198 10.17 -0.77 -9.41
N LYS A 199 10.67 -1.80 -10.11
CA LYS A 199 12.01 -2.35 -9.88
C LYS A 199 13.12 -1.35 -10.20
N ASP A 200 13.03 -0.68 -11.35
CA ASP A 200 14.07 0.25 -11.80
C ASP A 200 14.15 1.47 -10.89
N ARG A 201 12.99 2.02 -10.49
CA ARG A 201 12.95 3.13 -9.53
C ARG A 201 13.46 2.73 -8.16
N PHE A 202 13.07 1.56 -7.66
CA PHE A 202 13.59 1.07 -6.38
C PHE A 202 15.11 0.86 -6.41
N LYS A 203 15.64 0.31 -7.51
CA LYS A 203 17.08 0.17 -7.72
C LYS A 203 17.79 1.52 -7.73
N ASN A 204 17.20 2.55 -8.35
CA ASN A 204 17.77 3.90 -8.33
C ASN A 204 17.86 4.47 -6.92
N ILE A 205 16.82 4.27 -6.09
CA ILE A 205 16.84 4.68 -4.69
C ILE A 205 17.96 3.94 -3.93
N VAL A 206 18.03 2.61 -4.03
CA VAL A 206 19.08 1.81 -3.38
C VAL A 206 20.48 2.30 -3.77
N ASN A 207 20.70 2.57 -5.06
CA ASN A 207 21.99 3.09 -5.54
C ASN A 207 22.30 4.48 -4.97
N LEU A 208 21.31 5.37 -4.85
CA LEU A 208 21.49 6.70 -4.26
C LEU A 208 21.95 6.62 -2.81
N PHE A 209 21.37 5.73 -2.00
CA PHE A 209 21.85 5.51 -0.64
C PHE A 209 23.31 5.01 -0.61
N GLY A 210 23.70 4.21 -1.60
CA GLY A 210 25.10 3.79 -1.75
C GLY A 210 26.07 4.90 -2.13
N THR A 211 25.71 5.72 -3.13
CA THR A 211 26.61 6.74 -3.68
C THR A 211 26.64 8.02 -2.85
N SER A 212 25.49 8.44 -2.32
CA SER A 212 25.33 9.75 -1.67
C SER A 212 25.26 9.65 -0.15
N GLN A 213 24.79 8.52 0.40
CA GLN A 213 24.64 8.33 1.85
C GLN A 213 25.69 7.39 2.47
N GLY A 214 26.55 6.77 1.65
CA GLY A 214 27.65 5.91 2.11
C GLY A 214 27.22 4.55 2.67
N LEU A 215 25.99 4.11 2.40
CA LEU A 215 25.46 2.83 2.92
C LEU A 215 25.67 1.68 1.94
N SER A 216 26.04 0.50 2.43
CA SER A 216 26.16 -0.72 1.65
C SER A 216 24.87 -1.52 1.65
N ASP A 217 24.47 -2.02 0.48
CA ASP A 217 23.45 -3.06 0.34
C ASP A 217 23.99 -4.40 0.84
N LEU A 218 23.40 -4.93 1.91
CA LEU A 218 23.78 -6.20 2.53
C LEU A 218 23.12 -7.41 1.88
N ASP A 219 22.11 -7.19 1.04
CA ASP A 219 21.29 -8.25 0.50
C ASP A 219 21.69 -8.61 -0.94
N PRO A 220 21.57 -9.89 -1.34
CA PRO A 220 21.86 -10.31 -2.70
C PRO A 220 20.97 -9.56 -3.71
N GLN A 221 21.46 -9.44 -4.94
CA GLN A 221 20.67 -8.95 -6.07
C GLN A 221 19.53 -9.92 -6.35
N THR A 222 18.40 -9.68 -5.69
CA THR A 222 17.16 -10.44 -5.82
C THR A 222 16.18 -9.58 -6.58
N ASP A 223 15.52 -10.14 -7.59
CA ASP A 223 14.54 -9.40 -8.38
C ASP A 223 13.38 -8.90 -7.51
N TYR A 224 12.72 -9.82 -6.80
CA TYR A 224 11.66 -9.56 -5.82
C TYR A 224 11.31 -10.86 -5.09
N TYR A 225 10.71 -10.72 -3.91
CA TYR A 225 10.02 -11.79 -3.21
C TYR A 225 8.61 -11.95 -3.78
N TYR A 226 8.15 -13.20 -3.88
CA TYR A 226 6.80 -13.53 -4.32
C TYR A 226 6.28 -14.73 -3.56
N PHE A 227 4.97 -14.96 -3.63
CA PHE A 227 4.33 -16.13 -3.04
C PHE A 227 3.87 -17.10 -4.13
N LYS A 228 3.94 -18.40 -3.83
CA LYS A 228 3.14 -19.38 -4.56
C LYS A 228 1.65 -19.04 -4.38
N ASP A 229 0.83 -19.37 -5.36
CA ASP A 229 -0.60 -19.05 -5.34
C ASP A 229 -1.34 -19.89 -4.28
N HIS A 230 -1.70 -19.22 -3.18
CA HIS A 230 -2.46 -19.76 -2.07
C HIS A 230 -3.62 -18.82 -1.74
N SER A 231 -4.70 -19.37 -1.19
CA SER A 231 -5.70 -18.57 -0.49
C SER A 231 -5.03 -17.88 0.70
N ILE A 232 -5.28 -16.58 0.87
CA ILE A 232 -4.70 -15.81 1.98
C ILE A 232 -5.20 -16.35 3.32
N ARG A 233 -6.48 -16.71 3.40
CA ARG A 233 -7.10 -17.31 4.60
C ARG A 233 -6.44 -18.62 5.01
N ASP A 234 -5.96 -19.42 4.05
CA ASP A 234 -5.32 -20.71 4.35
C ASP A 234 -3.93 -20.52 4.98
N LEU A 235 -3.30 -19.36 4.75
CA LEU A 235 -2.01 -19.01 5.35
C LEU A 235 -2.16 -18.30 6.70
N ASN A 236 -3.25 -17.57 6.89
CA ASN A 236 -3.58 -16.91 8.15
C ASN A 236 -5.11 -16.67 8.19
N ASP A 237 -5.79 -17.30 9.12
CA ASP A 237 -7.24 -17.29 9.24
C ASP A 237 -7.82 -15.94 9.70
N TYR A 238 -6.99 -14.99 10.15
CA TYR A 238 -7.41 -13.62 10.42
C TYR A 238 -7.81 -12.84 9.17
N PHE A 239 -7.37 -13.28 8.00
CA PHE A 239 -7.62 -12.61 6.72
C PHE A 239 -8.81 -13.24 5.98
N THR A 240 -9.95 -13.30 6.67
CA THR A 240 -11.24 -13.64 6.07
C THR A 240 -11.88 -12.41 5.41
N TYR A 241 -12.85 -12.65 4.52
CA TYR A 241 -13.56 -11.59 3.80
C TYR A 241 -15.07 -11.76 3.93
N PRO A 242 -15.86 -10.70 4.21
CA PRO A 242 -17.30 -10.80 4.34
C PRO A 242 -17.97 -11.25 3.04
N GLU A 243 -18.68 -12.39 3.09
CA GLU A 243 -19.25 -12.98 1.87
C GLU A 243 -20.37 -12.14 1.23
N HIS A 244 -21.09 -11.35 2.02
CA HIS A 244 -22.12 -10.46 1.49
C HIS A 244 -21.49 -9.35 0.62
N ILE A 245 -20.37 -8.77 1.05
CA ILE A 245 -19.59 -7.79 0.26
C ILE A 245 -19.00 -8.47 -0.98
N ARG A 246 -18.47 -9.70 -0.84
CA ARG A 246 -17.89 -10.42 -1.99
C ARG A 246 -18.95 -10.64 -3.07
N ARG A 247 -20.12 -11.11 -2.67
CA ARG A 247 -21.27 -11.32 -3.56
C ARG A 247 -21.72 -10.02 -4.21
N PHE A 248 -21.71 -8.91 -3.47
CA PHE A 248 -22.03 -7.61 -4.02
C PHE A 248 -21.02 -7.18 -5.10
N LEU A 249 -19.71 -7.30 -4.85
CA LEU A 249 -18.68 -6.87 -5.81
C LEU A 249 -18.65 -7.69 -7.11
N ILE A 250 -18.91 -8.99 -7.05
CA ILE A 250 -18.96 -9.84 -8.26
C ILE A 250 -20.23 -9.61 -9.09
N ASN A 251 -21.23 -8.93 -8.53
CA ASN A 251 -22.49 -8.55 -9.17
C ASN A 251 -22.70 -7.03 -9.15
N LEU A 252 -21.62 -6.24 -9.04
CA LEU A 252 -21.69 -4.78 -8.87
C LEU A 252 -22.46 -4.10 -10.00
N GLN A 253 -22.33 -4.61 -11.21
CA GLN A 253 -23.02 -4.09 -12.40
C GLN A 253 -24.54 -4.20 -12.29
N GLU A 254 -25.06 -5.20 -11.57
CA GLU A 254 -26.50 -5.36 -11.32
C GLU A 254 -27.07 -4.27 -10.40
N GLN A 255 -26.20 -3.49 -9.72
CA GLN A 255 -26.61 -2.38 -8.87
C GLN A 255 -26.85 -1.09 -9.66
N CYS A 256 -26.55 -1.08 -10.95
CA CYS A 256 -26.80 0.04 -11.84
C CYS A 256 -28.31 0.25 -12.02
N LYS A 257 -28.84 1.46 -11.82
CA LYS A 257 -30.29 1.74 -12.00
C LYS A 257 -30.74 1.49 -13.43
N SER A 258 -29.84 1.71 -14.38
CA SER A 258 -30.03 1.44 -15.81
C SER A 258 -29.59 0.04 -16.23
N TYR A 259 -29.46 -0.93 -15.31
CA TYR A 259 -29.10 -2.30 -15.66
C TYR A 259 -30.18 -2.97 -16.52
N ASP A 260 -29.79 -3.46 -17.71
CA ASP A 260 -30.62 -4.32 -18.54
C ASP A 260 -30.23 -5.79 -18.33
N PRO A 261 -31.14 -6.62 -17.77
CA PRO A 261 -30.86 -8.04 -17.52
C PRO A 261 -30.70 -8.86 -18.81
N THR A 262 -31.10 -8.34 -19.97
CA THR A 262 -30.99 -9.02 -21.27
C THR A 262 -29.59 -8.87 -21.85
N SER A 263 -29.03 -7.66 -21.82
CA SER A 263 -27.67 -7.38 -22.27
C SER A 263 -26.60 -7.59 -21.20
N HIS A 264 -27.00 -7.71 -19.93
CA HIS A 264 -26.10 -7.72 -18.77
C HIS A 264 -25.25 -6.45 -18.66
N LEU A 265 -25.74 -5.32 -19.16
CA LEU A 265 -25.04 -4.04 -19.21
C LEU A 265 -25.85 -2.94 -18.50
N CYS A 266 -25.16 -1.88 -18.07
CA CYS A 266 -25.82 -0.58 -17.90
C CYS A 266 -26.22 -0.06 -19.30
N VAL A 267 -27.29 0.73 -19.44
CA VAL A 267 -27.73 1.26 -20.75
C VAL A 267 -26.67 2.14 -21.43
N ALA A 268 -25.79 2.79 -20.68
CA ALA A 268 -24.52 3.32 -21.20
C ALA A 268 -23.53 2.17 -21.37
N GLU A 269 -22.80 2.09 -22.49
CA GLU A 269 -21.78 1.06 -22.82
C GLU A 269 -20.60 1.02 -21.83
N CYS A 270 -20.87 0.80 -20.54
CA CYS A 270 -19.91 0.48 -19.51
C CYS A 270 -19.47 -0.97 -19.77
N GLU A 271 -18.41 -1.16 -20.57
CA GLU A 271 -17.85 -2.48 -20.89
C GLU A 271 -17.66 -3.36 -19.63
N ASN A 272 -17.73 -4.68 -19.74
CA ASN A 272 -17.83 -5.69 -18.65
C ASN A 272 -16.68 -5.77 -17.62
N TYR A 273 -16.28 -4.68 -16.96
CA TYR A 273 -15.12 -4.62 -16.07
C TYR A 273 -15.42 -4.20 -14.61
N LEU A 274 -16.69 -3.97 -14.25
CA LEU A 274 -17.08 -3.62 -12.87
C LEU A 274 -17.15 -4.84 -11.95
N ASN A 275 -17.62 -5.97 -12.47
CA ASN A 275 -17.74 -7.21 -11.72
C ASN A 275 -16.36 -7.83 -11.48
N LYS A 276 -15.77 -7.59 -10.31
CA LYS A 276 -14.47 -8.13 -9.93
C LYS A 276 -14.51 -8.62 -8.49
N SER A 277 -14.05 -9.86 -8.29
CA SER A 277 -13.82 -10.39 -6.95
C SER A 277 -12.71 -9.58 -6.25
N PRO A 278 -12.80 -9.38 -4.92
CA PRO A 278 -11.66 -8.94 -4.13
C PRO A 278 -10.47 -9.88 -4.29
N ILE A 279 -9.27 -9.37 -4.06
CA ILE A 279 -8.04 -10.14 -4.09
C ILE A 279 -7.94 -10.95 -2.80
N LEU A 280 -8.12 -12.26 -2.91
CA LEU A 280 -8.10 -13.20 -1.77
C LEU A 280 -6.99 -14.25 -1.90
N ARG A 281 -6.09 -14.07 -2.86
CA ARG A 281 -5.00 -15.00 -3.16
C ARG A 281 -3.67 -14.28 -3.27
N THR A 282 -2.61 -14.98 -2.91
CA THR A 282 -1.25 -14.44 -2.81
C THR A 282 -0.52 -14.24 -4.14
N ARG A 283 -1.06 -14.73 -5.26
CA ARG A 283 -0.38 -14.68 -6.58
C ARG A 283 0.02 -13.28 -7.06
N LEU A 284 -0.64 -12.23 -6.59
CA LEU A 284 -0.37 -10.83 -6.96
C LEU A 284 0.60 -10.14 -6.01
N ILE A 285 1.06 -10.83 -4.97
CA ILE A 285 1.95 -10.28 -3.94
C ILE A 285 3.39 -10.39 -4.43
N LYS A 286 4.02 -9.24 -4.62
CA LYS A 286 5.43 -9.11 -4.99
C LYS A 286 6.02 -7.89 -4.30
N TYR A 287 7.21 -8.03 -3.72
CA TYR A 287 7.89 -6.93 -3.03
C TYR A 287 9.41 -7.10 -3.01
N GLN A 288 10.13 -6.01 -2.80
CA GLN A 288 11.56 -5.95 -2.58
C GLN A 288 11.84 -5.41 -1.18
N ILE A 289 12.83 -5.97 -0.50
CA ILE A 289 13.40 -5.45 0.74
C ILE A 289 14.91 -5.40 0.56
N LYS A 290 15.54 -4.31 1.01
CA LYS A 290 16.99 -4.14 1.09
C LYS A 290 17.41 -3.58 2.45
N ARG A 291 18.34 -4.25 3.11
CA ARG A 291 19.03 -3.81 4.32
C ARG A 291 20.28 -3.05 3.92
N LEU A 292 20.35 -1.80 4.36
CA LEU A 292 21.46 -0.91 4.13
C LEU A 292 22.18 -0.62 5.44
N GLU A 293 23.51 -0.59 5.41
CA GLU A 293 24.34 -0.29 6.58
C GLU A 293 25.57 0.51 6.20
N GLU A 294 25.96 1.47 7.05
CA GLU A 294 27.21 2.22 6.87
C GLU A 294 28.39 1.26 6.80
N LYS A 295 29.31 1.52 5.84
CA LYS A 295 30.56 0.76 5.80
C LYS A 295 31.37 1.08 7.06
N GLU A 296 31.61 0.10 7.92
CA GLU A 296 32.69 0.22 8.89
C GLU A 296 33.98 0.51 8.11
N GLY A 297 34.66 1.59 8.49
CA GLY A 297 35.82 2.12 7.76
C GLY A 297 36.87 1.04 7.51
N VAL A 298 37.36 0.99 6.28
CA VAL A 298 38.68 0.43 5.94
C VAL A 298 39.74 1.46 6.31
#